data_AF-A0A7S1ZWR8-F1
#
_entry.id   AF-A0A7S1ZWR8-F1
#
_cell.length_a   1.000
_cell.length_b   1.000
_cell.length_c   1.000
_cell.angle_alpha   90.00
_cell.angle_beta   90.00
_cell.angle_gamma   90.00
#
_symmetry.space_group_name_H-M   'P 1'
#
loop_
_entity.id
_entity.type
_entity.pdbx_description
1 polymer ?
#
loop_
_entity_poly.entity_id
_entity_poly.type
_entity_poly.pdbx_seq_one_letter_code
_entity_poly.pdbx_strand_id
1 'polypeptide(L)'
;FVSVYLHEGQKAVHIATDGGRVCRPLIIVDEKTALPRMKQCHLEGLAMGAIGIKDLLRQGVVEYIDVNEENNCLIAVTERDLDVARKQGLHKRRMPHTHLEIDPLTLLGVVAGLIPYPHHNQSPRNTYQSAMGKQAIGAIGLNEYARMDGIIYTMIYPMKPMVKTRTLDLIHFDQLPGGQNACIAVMAYSGYDIEDAVILNKASIDRGFGRCMVLKKHMTSVKRYANLTMDRTCGPPDPSLFP
;
A
#
# COMPACT_ATOMS: atom_id res chain seq x y z
N PHE A 1 1.78 8.97 23.07
CA PHE A 1 1.39 7.65 23.59
C PHE A 1 2.45 7.20 24.56
N VAL A 2 2.04 6.66 25.70
CA VAL A 2 2.96 6.14 26.72
C VAL A 2 2.84 4.63 26.64
N SER A 3 3.95 3.92 26.47
CA SER A 3 3.93 2.46 26.57
C SER A 3 4.50 2.04 27.91
N VAL A 4 3.94 0.97 28.45
CA VAL A 4 4.37 0.38 29.71
C VAL A 4 4.59 -1.09 29.47
N TYR A 5 5.81 -1.57 29.69
CA TYR A 5 6.08 -3.00 29.60
C TYR A 5 6.82 -3.49 30.84
N LEU A 6 6.33 -4.61 31.36
CA LEU A 6 6.91 -5.35 32.47
C LEU A 6 7.96 -6.32 31.92
N HIS A 7 9.19 -6.24 32.41
CA HIS A 7 10.23 -7.20 32.06
C HIS A 7 10.48 -8.16 33.23
N GLU A 8 9.85 -9.33 33.20
CA GLU A 8 9.91 -10.31 34.31
C GLU A 8 11.35 -10.72 34.66
N GLY A 9 12.22 -10.91 33.67
CA GLY A 9 13.61 -11.33 33.89
C GLY A 9 14.48 -10.30 34.63
N GLN A 10 14.18 -9.01 34.46
CA GLN A 10 14.88 -7.92 35.16
C GLN A 10 14.12 -7.46 36.41
N LYS A 11 12.89 -7.97 36.61
CA LYS A 11 11.95 -7.48 37.62
C LYS A 11 11.80 -5.96 37.58
N ALA A 12 11.72 -5.39 36.38
CA ALA A 12 11.66 -3.96 36.14
C ALA A 12 10.40 -3.59 35.33
N VAL A 13 9.86 -2.41 35.62
CA VAL A 13 8.80 -1.78 34.82
C VAL A 13 9.46 -0.68 34.00
N HIS A 14 9.35 -0.79 32.68
CA HIS A 14 9.86 0.19 31.75
C HIS A 14 8.70 1.03 31.23
N ILE A 15 8.84 2.34 31.35
CA ILE A 15 7.84 3.32 30.92
C ILE A 15 8.48 4.20 29.86
N ALA A 16 8.01 4.08 28.62
CA ALA A 16 8.57 4.81 27.49
C ALA A 16 7.61 5.93 27.06
N THR A 17 8.13 7.16 27.06
CA THR A 17 7.41 8.40 26.71
C THR A 17 8.03 9.14 25.53
N ASP A 18 9.10 8.58 24.96
CA ASP A 18 9.81 9.10 23.80
C ASP A 18 8.98 8.98 22.51
N GLY A 19 9.28 9.88 21.57
CA GLY A 19 8.67 9.90 20.23
C GLY A 19 9.47 9.10 19.21
N GLY A 20 8.82 8.68 18.12
CA GLY A 20 9.44 7.96 17.00
C GLY A 20 9.25 6.44 17.02
N ARG A 21 8.59 5.92 18.06
CA ARG A 21 8.23 4.50 18.17
C ARG A 21 7.05 4.17 17.27
N VAL A 22 7.07 2.97 16.69
CA VAL A 22 6.00 2.47 15.84
C VAL A 22 4.96 1.80 16.73
N CYS A 23 3.73 2.28 16.67
CA CYS A 23 2.61 1.69 17.39
C CYS A 23 1.56 1.22 16.39
N ARG A 24 0.86 0.12 16.72
CA ARG A 24 -0.30 -0.36 15.95
C ARG A 24 -1.54 -0.48 16.83
N PRO A 25 -2.72 -0.16 16.30
CA PRO A 25 -3.96 -0.29 17.05
C PRO A 25 -4.43 -1.76 17.08
N LEU A 26 -4.80 -2.26 18.25
CA LEU A 26 -5.40 -3.58 18.43
C LEU A 26 -6.72 -3.47 19.22
N ILE A 27 -7.59 -4.45 19.05
CA ILE A 27 -8.85 -4.54 19.81
C ILE A 27 -8.57 -5.20 21.15
N ILE A 28 -9.02 -4.59 22.23
CA ILE A 28 -8.88 -5.14 23.58
C ILE A 28 -9.83 -6.32 23.74
N VAL A 29 -9.32 -7.42 24.27
CA VAL A 29 -10.11 -8.60 24.67
C VAL A 29 -10.32 -8.56 26.18
N ASP A 30 -11.55 -8.81 26.62
CA ASP A 30 -11.83 -8.90 28.05
C ASP A 30 -11.38 -10.26 28.59
N GLU A 31 -10.42 -10.25 29.52
CA GLU A 31 -9.81 -11.46 30.10
C GLU A 31 -10.83 -12.40 30.75
N LYS A 32 -11.91 -11.86 31.32
CA LYS A 32 -12.92 -12.65 32.04
C LYS A 32 -13.84 -13.40 31.09
N THR A 33 -14.22 -12.75 29.99
CA THR A 33 -15.20 -13.28 29.03
C THR A 33 -14.56 -13.89 27.80
N ALA A 34 -13.26 -13.62 27.57
CA ALA A 34 -12.50 -13.97 26.36
C ALA A 34 -13.19 -13.48 25.06
N LEU A 35 -13.97 -12.40 25.15
CA LEU A 35 -14.65 -11.78 24.03
C LEU A 35 -14.00 -10.44 23.70
N PRO A 36 -13.96 -10.05 22.42
CA PRO A 36 -13.51 -8.71 22.05
C PRO A 36 -14.44 -7.67 22.67
N ARG A 37 -13.87 -6.57 23.17
CA ARG A 37 -14.66 -5.43 23.66
C ARG A 37 -15.42 -4.72 22.54
N MET A 38 -14.98 -4.90 21.30
CA MET A 38 -15.68 -4.40 20.13
C MET A 38 -17.01 -5.14 19.97
N LYS A 39 -18.09 -4.37 19.83
CA LYS A 39 -19.48 -4.86 19.71
C LYS A 39 -20.10 -4.31 18.44
N GLN A 40 -21.18 -4.96 18.00
CA GLN A 40 -21.93 -4.56 16.81
C GLN A 40 -22.42 -3.10 16.86
N CYS A 41 -22.83 -2.61 18.03
CA CYS A 41 -23.26 -1.21 18.19
C CYS A 41 -22.13 -0.20 17.89
N HIS A 42 -20.87 -0.54 18.18
CA HIS A 42 -19.73 0.31 17.84
C HIS A 42 -19.49 0.32 16.33
N LEU A 43 -19.69 -0.82 15.64
CA LEU A 43 -19.58 -0.92 14.19
C LEU A 43 -20.67 -0.11 13.47
N GLU A 44 -21.92 -0.21 13.94
CA GLU A 44 -23.04 0.56 13.42
C GLU A 44 -22.83 2.07 13.65
N GLY A 45 -22.36 2.46 14.85
CA GLY A 45 -22.03 3.84 15.16
C GLY A 45 -20.89 4.41 14.30
N LEU A 46 -19.88 3.59 13.99
CA LEU A 46 -18.82 3.96 13.03
C LEU A 46 -19.36 4.12 11.61
N ALA A 47 -20.23 3.21 11.16
CA ALA A 47 -20.83 3.25 9.82
C ALA A 47 -21.73 4.48 9.63
N MET A 48 -22.43 4.90 10.68
CA MET A 48 -23.25 6.13 10.69
C MET A 48 -22.42 7.41 10.88
N GLY A 49 -21.13 7.30 11.20
CA GLY A 49 -20.26 8.45 11.52
C GLY A 49 -20.57 9.11 12.87
N ALA A 50 -21.35 8.47 13.74
CA ALA A 50 -21.69 8.96 15.07
C ALA A 50 -20.55 8.74 16.09
N ILE A 51 -19.70 7.72 15.86
CA ILE A 51 -18.56 7.38 16.70
C ILE A 51 -17.29 7.47 15.85
N GLY A 52 -16.26 8.17 16.35
CA GLY A 52 -14.95 8.20 15.72
C GLY A 52 -13.95 7.24 16.36
N ILE A 53 -12.78 7.06 15.73
CA ILE A 53 -11.67 6.26 16.28
C ILE A 53 -11.24 6.78 17.67
N LYS A 54 -11.22 8.11 17.86
CA LYS A 54 -10.87 8.72 19.15
C LYS A 54 -11.82 8.31 20.27
N ASP A 55 -13.10 8.08 19.96
CA ASP A 55 -14.08 7.67 20.96
C ASP A 55 -13.90 6.20 21.33
N LEU A 56 -13.50 5.33 20.39
CA LEU A 56 -13.13 3.94 20.69
C LEU A 56 -11.92 3.84 21.62
N LEU A 57 -10.94 4.73 21.44
CA LEU A 57 -9.78 4.82 22.34
C LEU A 57 -10.22 5.27 23.76
N ARG A 58 -11.08 6.28 23.85
CA ARG A 58 -11.60 6.77 25.15
C ARG A 58 -12.46 5.73 25.86
N GLN A 59 -13.21 4.94 25.10
CA GLN A 59 -14.04 3.85 25.63
C GLN A 59 -13.21 2.61 26.01
N GLY A 60 -11.91 2.57 25.69
CA GLY A 60 -11.04 1.42 25.98
C GLY A 60 -11.47 0.18 25.21
N VAL A 61 -11.91 0.36 23.96
CA VAL A 61 -12.24 -0.72 23.02
C VAL A 61 -11.03 -1.07 22.15
N VAL A 62 -10.28 -0.04 21.75
CA VAL A 62 -9.04 -0.14 20.96
C VAL A 62 -7.92 0.50 21.77
N GLU A 63 -6.73 -0.08 21.70
CA GLU A 63 -5.51 0.53 22.24
C GLU A 63 -4.37 0.50 21.21
N TYR A 64 -3.42 1.42 21.36
CA TYR A 64 -2.20 1.44 20.56
C TYR A 64 -1.10 0.74 21.33
N ILE A 65 -0.58 -0.34 20.74
CA ILE A 65 0.48 -1.13 21.33
C ILE A 65 1.80 -0.82 20.64
N ASP A 66 2.84 -0.63 21.44
CA ASP A 66 4.23 -0.46 21.02
C ASP A 66 4.95 -1.81 20.96
N VAL A 67 6.01 -1.91 20.15
CA VAL A 67 6.79 -3.13 19.93
C VAL A 67 7.27 -3.78 21.24
N ASN A 68 7.64 -2.98 22.24
CA ASN A 68 8.07 -3.50 23.53
C ASN A 68 6.91 -4.07 24.37
N GLU A 69 5.74 -3.46 24.27
CA GLU A 69 4.51 -3.86 24.98
C GLU A 69 3.88 -5.10 24.33
N GLU A 70 4.06 -5.28 23.02
CA GLU A 70 3.66 -6.49 22.31
C GLU A 70 4.29 -7.77 22.90
N ASN A 71 5.50 -7.69 23.46
CA ASN A 71 6.14 -8.84 24.11
C ASN A 71 5.35 -9.39 25.31
N ASN A 72 4.53 -8.55 25.94
CA ASN A 72 3.71 -8.91 27.09
C ASN A 72 2.27 -9.26 26.70
N CYS A 73 1.91 -9.06 25.43
CA CYS A 73 0.56 -9.28 24.93
C CYS A 73 0.47 -10.65 24.24
N LEU A 74 -0.70 -11.29 24.37
CA LEU A 74 -1.05 -12.44 23.56
C LEU A 74 -2.17 -12.03 22.60
N ILE A 75 -1.80 -11.90 21.33
CA ILE A 75 -2.66 -11.35 20.28
C ILE A 75 -3.29 -12.51 19.50
N ALA A 76 -4.62 -12.55 19.44
CA ALA A 76 -5.37 -13.44 18.55
C ALA A 76 -5.40 -12.85 17.14
N VAL A 77 -5.24 -13.67 16.10
CA VAL A 77 -5.30 -13.22 14.71
C VAL A 77 -6.74 -13.12 14.23
N THR A 78 -7.58 -14.06 14.64
CA THR A 78 -8.99 -14.09 14.28
C THR A 78 -9.87 -14.39 15.50
N GLU A 79 -11.14 -14.00 15.42
CA GLU A 79 -12.14 -14.36 16.45
C GLU A 79 -12.27 -15.88 16.64
N ARG A 80 -11.96 -16.67 15.61
CA ARG A 80 -11.95 -18.13 15.69
C ARG A 80 -10.90 -18.64 16.68
N ASP A 81 -9.75 -17.97 16.75
CA ASP A 81 -8.67 -18.34 17.67
C ASP A 81 -9.11 -18.09 19.13
N LEU A 82 -9.86 -17.01 19.36
CA LEU A 82 -10.49 -16.74 20.66
C LEU A 82 -11.53 -17.81 21.01
N ASP A 83 -12.36 -18.23 20.04
CA ASP A 83 -13.35 -19.27 20.24
C ASP A 83 -12.73 -20.64 20.58
N VAL A 84 -11.65 -21.01 19.91
CA VAL A 84 -10.89 -22.23 20.21
C VAL A 84 -10.31 -22.15 21.61
N ALA A 85 -9.69 -21.01 21.96
CA ALA A 85 -9.15 -20.79 23.29
C ALA A 85 -10.23 -20.85 24.38
N ARG A 86 -11.44 -20.36 24.09
CA ARG A 86 -12.59 -20.46 25.00
C ARG A 86 -13.03 -21.91 25.20
N LYS A 87 -13.25 -22.65 24.11
CA LYS A 87 -13.71 -24.06 24.14
C LYS A 87 -12.73 -24.99 24.85
N GLN A 88 -11.44 -24.76 24.68
CA GLN A 88 -10.38 -25.55 25.32
C GLN A 88 -10.07 -25.09 26.75
N GLY A 89 -10.78 -24.08 27.28
CA GLY A 89 -10.53 -23.55 28.63
C GLY A 89 -9.20 -22.78 28.77
N LEU A 90 -8.53 -22.44 27.65
CA LEU A 90 -7.26 -21.71 27.66
C LEU A 90 -7.40 -20.30 28.25
N HIS A 91 -8.59 -19.71 28.22
CA HIS A 91 -8.89 -18.44 28.89
C HIS A 91 -8.65 -18.46 30.41
N LYS A 92 -8.56 -19.65 31.04
CA LYS A 92 -8.22 -19.82 32.47
C LYS A 92 -6.73 -20.11 32.72
N ARG A 93 -5.89 -20.13 31.68
CA ARG A 93 -4.44 -20.34 31.83
C ARG A 93 -3.77 -19.07 32.35
N ARG A 94 -2.50 -19.20 32.76
CA ARG A 94 -1.65 -18.09 33.23
C ARG A 94 -1.54 -16.93 32.22
N MET A 95 -1.75 -17.16 30.93
CA MET A 95 -1.72 -16.12 29.89
C MET A 95 -2.93 -16.26 28.97
N PRO A 96 -4.04 -15.54 29.25
CA PRO A 96 -5.16 -15.40 28.32
C PRO A 96 -4.80 -14.48 27.15
N HIS A 97 -5.60 -14.53 26.08
CA HIS A 97 -5.48 -13.56 25.00
C HIS A 97 -5.86 -12.17 25.52
N THR A 98 -4.98 -11.20 25.32
CA THR A 98 -5.19 -9.81 25.75
C THR A 98 -5.76 -8.96 24.62
N HIS A 99 -5.39 -9.28 23.38
CA HIS A 99 -5.70 -8.48 22.20
C HIS A 99 -6.18 -9.32 21.02
N LEU A 100 -6.85 -8.66 20.08
CA LEU A 100 -7.30 -9.19 18.82
C LEU A 100 -6.83 -8.28 17.68
N GLU A 101 -6.29 -8.88 16.62
CA GLU A 101 -5.92 -8.20 15.39
C GLU A 101 -7.16 -7.66 14.67
N ILE A 102 -7.11 -6.43 14.16
CA ILE A 102 -8.24 -5.82 13.44
C ILE A 102 -8.47 -6.53 12.10
N ASP A 103 -7.42 -6.64 11.28
CA ASP A 103 -7.43 -7.41 10.05
C ASP A 103 -5.99 -7.82 9.71
N PRO A 104 -5.70 -9.12 9.49
CA PRO A 104 -4.34 -9.56 9.16
C PRO A 104 -3.79 -8.98 7.85
N LEU A 105 -4.64 -8.45 6.96
CA LEU A 105 -4.23 -7.75 5.75
C LEU A 105 -3.35 -6.53 6.05
N THR A 106 -3.54 -5.86 7.21
CA THR A 106 -2.78 -4.65 7.56
C THR A 106 -1.31 -4.93 7.88
N LEU A 107 -0.91 -6.19 7.93
CA LEU A 107 0.50 -6.59 7.93
C LEU A 107 1.21 -6.17 6.62
N LEU A 108 0.48 -6.14 5.50
CA LEU A 108 1.02 -5.77 4.19
C LEU A 108 1.02 -4.25 4.00
N GLY A 109 2.11 -3.73 3.45
CA GLY A 109 2.18 -2.34 2.99
C GLY A 109 1.35 -2.09 1.72
N VAL A 110 1.26 -0.82 1.32
CA VAL A 110 0.44 -0.40 0.16
C VAL A 110 0.74 -1.20 -1.10
N VAL A 111 2.02 -1.32 -1.48
CA VAL A 111 2.41 -1.98 -2.73
C VAL A 111 2.18 -3.50 -2.67
N ALA A 112 2.48 -4.14 -1.54
CA ALA A 112 2.22 -5.56 -1.35
C ALA A 112 0.70 -5.86 -1.33
N GLY A 113 -0.11 -4.92 -0.83
CA GLY A 113 -1.56 -5.01 -0.85
C GLY A 113 -2.19 -4.92 -2.25
N LEU A 114 -1.43 -4.50 -3.29
CA LEU A 114 -1.91 -4.54 -4.68
C LEU A 114 -1.89 -5.96 -5.27
N ILE A 115 -1.14 -6.87 -4.66
CA ILE A 115 -0.95 -8.23 -5.17
C ILE A 115 -2.23 -9.04 -4.89
N PRO A 116 -2.88 -9.62 -5.91
CA PRO A 116 -4.01 -10.51 -5.68
C PRO A 116 -3.52 -11.82 -5.06
N TYR A 117 -4.20 -12.29 -4.02
CA TYR A 117 -3.91 -13.56 -3.34
C TYR A 117 -2.42 -13.79 -2.98
N PRO A 118 -1.76 -12.88 -2.24
CA PRO A 118 -0.32 -12.97 -1.97
C PRO A 118 0.07 -14.21 -1.15
N HIS A 119 -0.89 -14.78 -0.41
CA HIS A 119 -0.72 -15.99 0.41
C HIS A 119 -0.69 -17.29 -0.42
N HIS A 120 -1.09 -17.26 -1.69
CA HIS A 120 -0.98 -18.41 -2.61
C HIS A 120 0.32 -18.37 -3.44
N ASN A 121 1.16 -17.36 -3.23
CA ASN A 121 2.37 -17.14 -3.99
C ASN A 121 3.63 -17.40 -3.15
N GLN A 122 4.73 -17.75 -3.81
CA GLN A 122 6.01 -17.87 -3.13
C GLN A 122 6.49 -16.48 -2.68
N SER A 123 6.98 -16.37 -1.44
CA SER A 123 7.41 -15.08 -0.85
C SER A 123 8.31 -14.21 -1.76
N PRO A 124 9.35 -14.75 -2.46
CA PRO A 124 10.19 -13.92 -3.34
C PRO A 124 9.43 -13.27 -4.50
N ARG A 125 8.37 -13.91 -5.02
CA ARG A 125 7.55 -13.36 -6.11
C ARG A 125 6.76 -12.13 -5.67
N ASN A 126 6.30 -12.11 -4.42
CA ASN A 126 5.63 -10.94 -3.86
C ASN A 126 6.59 -9.75 -3.74
N THR A 127 7.85 -10.01 -3.38
CA THR A 127 8.90 -8.98 -3.32
C THR A 127 9.21 -8.43 -4.71
N TYR A 128 9.31 -9.27 -5.74
CA TYR A 128 9.52 -8.80 -7.11
C TYR A 128 8.39 -7.91 -7.59
N GLN A 129 7.13 -8.30 -7.37
CA GLN A 129 5.98 -7.49 -7.74
C GLN A 129 5.97 -6.14 -7.00
N SER A 130 6.43 -6.10 -5.75
CA SER A 130 6.52 -4.86 -4.98
C SER A 130 7.57 -3.88 -5.53
N ALA A 131 8.59 -4.38 -6.23
CA ALA A 131 9.55 -3.54 -6.95
C ALA A 131 9.02 -3.15 -8.34
N MET A 132 8.53 -4.12 -9.10
CA MET A 132 8.03 -3.92 -10.47
C MET A 132 6.80 -3.01 -10.52
N GLY A 133 5.89 -3.10 -9.54
CA GLY A 133 4.70 -2.26 -9.48
C GLY A 133 4.99 -0.77 -9.41
N LYS A 134 6.17 -0.37 -8.91
CA LYS A 134 6.60 1.04 -8.88
C LYS A 134 7.05 1.58 -10.24
N GLN A 135 7.31 0.68 -11.20
CA GLN A 135 7.72 1.01 -12.56
C GLN A 135 6.53 0.97 -13.55
N ALA A 136 5.35 0.56 -13.08
CA ALA A 136 4.17 0.49 -13.93
C ALA A 136 3.79 1.87 -14.47
N ILE A 137 3.39 1.90 -15.74
CA ILE A 137 2.89 3.11 -16.40
C ILE A 137 1.39 3.20 -16.14
N GLY A 138 0.93 4.38 -15.74
CA GLY A 138 -0.46 4.64 -15.40
C GLY A 138 -0.78 6.12 -15.52
N ALA A 139 -1.84 6.55 -14.83
CA ALA A 139 -2.09 7.96 -14.59
C ALA A 139 -1.38 8.39 -13.30
N ILE A 140 -0.60 9.48 -13.35
CA ILE A 140 0.07 10.00 -12.14
C ILE A 140 -0.95 10.73 -11.25
N GLY A 141 -1.88 11.44 -11.89
CA GLY A 141 -2.92 12.22 -11.23
C GLY A 141 -3.73 13.02 -12.25
N LEU A 142 -4.86 13.59 -11.82
CA LEU A 142 -5.78 14.28 -12.72
C LEU A 142 -5.19 15.54 -13.39
N ASN A 143 -4.19 16.17 -12.76
CA ASN A 143 -3.53 17.37 -13.26
C ASN A 143 -2.22 17.09 -14.01
N GLU A 144 -1.97 15.83 -14.43
CA GLU A 144 -0.70 15.44 -15.06
C GLU A 144 -0.38 16.23 -16.35
N TYR A 145 -1.40 16.64 -17.12
CA TYR A 145 -1.22 17.45 -18.33
C TYR A 145 -0.89 18.93 -18.08
N ALA A 146 -1.27 19.46 -16.91
CA ALA A 146 -0.93 20.82 -16.51
C ALA A 146 0.45 20.88 -15.84
N ARG A 147 1.01 19.73 -15.47
CA ARG A 147 2.26 19.61 -14.72
C ARG A 147 3.47 19.55 -15.66
N MET A 148 4.53 20.27 -15.29
CA MET A 148 5.77 20.36 -16.06
C MET A 148 6.91 19.64 -15.32
N ASP A 149 6.87 18.31 -15.29
CA ASP A 149 7.96 17.47 -14.76
C ASP A 149 9.00 17.11 -15.84
N GLY A 150 10.14 16.52 -15.45
CA GLY A 150 11.22 16.14 -16.37
C GLY A 150 10.77 15.15 -17.44
N ILE A 151 10.23 14.00 -17.02
CA ILE A 151 9.64 12.98 -17.90
C ILE A 151 8.37 12.45 -17.21
N ILE A 152 7.28 12.34 -17.96
CA ILE A 152 6.03 11.71 -17.53
C ILE A 152 5.69 10.60 -18.53
N TYR A 153 5.36 9.43 -18.00
CA TYR A 153 4.80 8.31 -18.75
C TYR A 153 3.32 8.18 -18.39
N THR A 154 2.45 8.37 -19.38
CA THR A 154 0.99 8.27 -19.19
C THR A 154 0.41 7.23 -20.13
N MET A 155 -0.43 6.33 -19.61
CA MET A 155 -1.16 5.35 -20.41
C MET A 155 -2.40 5.98 -21.02
N ILE A 156 -2.70 5.70 -22.30
CA ILE A 156 -3.85 6.33 -22.98
C ILE A 156 -5.19 5.73 -22.51
N TYR A 157 -5.26 4.41 -22.35
CA TYR A 157 -6.50 3.71 -21.97
C TYR A 157 -6.27 2.82 -20.73
N PRO A 158 -6.03 3.40 -19.55
CA PRO A 158 -5.86 2.60 -18.34
C PRO A 158 -7.20 1.95 -17.94
N MET A 159 -7.15 0.72 -17.43
CA MET A 159 -8.33 -0.05 -17.02
C MET A 159 -8.25 -0.42 -15.56
N LYS A 160 -9.39 -0.45 -14.88
CA LYS A 160 -9.49 -0.98 -13.52
C LYS A 160 -9.18 -2.48 -13.51
N PRO A 161 -8.43 -2.98 -12.52
CA PRO A 161 -8.16 -4.40 -12.41
C PRO A 161 -9.45 -5.18 -12.16
N MET A 162 -9.62 -6.34 -12.82
CA MET A 162 -10.80 -7.19 -12.61
C MET A 162 -10.81 -7.86 -11.23
N VAL A 163 -9.63 -8.25 -10.74
CA VAL A 163 -9.44 -8.83 -9.41
C VAL A 163 -8.86 -7.75 -8.51
N LYS A 164 -9.56 -7.44 -7.42
CA LYS A 164 -9.19 -6.38 -6.49
C LYS A 164 -9.04 -6.88 -5.06
N THR A 165 -8.13 -6.28 -4.33
CA THR A 165 -7.93 -6.44 -2.89
C THR A 165 -8.65 -5.32 -2.15
N ARG A 166 -8.86 -5.47 -0.85
CA ARG A 166 -9.41 -4.38 -0.02
C ARG A 166 -8.49 -3.17 0.02
N THR A 167 -7.17 -3.37 -0.04
CA THR A 167 -6.19 -2.29 -0.07
C THR A 167 -6.35 -1.40 -1.30
N LEU A 168 -6.67 -1.97 -2.47
CA LEU A 168 -6.95 -1.21 -3.69
C LEU A 168 -8.13 -0.24 -3.53
N ASP A 169 -9.20 -0.68 -2.86
CA ASP A 169 -10.37 0.15 -2.56
C ASP A 169 -10.01 1.30 -1.60
N LEU A 170 -9.21 1.00 -0.55
CA LEU A 170 -8.80 1.98 0.48
C LEU A 170 -7.92 3.10 -0.07
N ILE A 171 -7.05 2.81 -1.04
CA ILE A 171 -6.18 3.82 -1.67
C ILE A 171 -6.81 4.46 -2.91
N HIS A 172 -8.03 4.06 -3.26
CA HIS A 172 -8.74 4.52 -4.46
C HIS A 172 -7.96 4.31 -5.78
N PHE A 173 -7.23 3.20 -5.90
CA PHE A 173 -6.46 2.88 -7.10
C PHE A 173 -7.34 2.70 -8.35
N ASP A 174 -8.61 2.33 -8.14
CA ASP A 174 -9.63 2.25 -9.18
C ASP A 174 -9.83 3.57 -9.93
N GLN A 175 -9.54 4.72 -9.31
CA GLN A 175 -9.70 6.02 -9.95
C GLN A 175 -8.52 6.37 -10.85
N LEU A 176 -7.32 5.92 -10.51
CA LEU A 176 -6.07 6.17 -11.24
C LEU A 176 -5.33 4.83 -11.47
N PRO A 177 -5.84 3.95 -12.34
CA PRO A 177 -5.24 2.64 -12.54
C PRO A 177 -3.93 2.72 -13.35
N GLY A 178 -3.03 1.78 -13.06
CA GLY A 178 -1.74 1.64 -13.74
C GLY A 178 -1.62 0.33 -14.53
N GLY A 179 -2.52 0.10 -15.50
CA GLY A 179 -2.48 -1.11 -16.33
C GLY A 179 -3.68 -1.27 -17.26
N GLN A 180 -3.68 -2.38 -18.01
CA GLN A 180 -4.78 -2.82 -18.88
C GLN A 180 -5.08 -4.30 -18.64
N ASN A 181 -6.36 -4.67 -18.71
CA ASN A 181 -6.74 -6.08 -18.66
C ASN A 181 -6.42 -6.74 -20.01
N ALA A 182 -5.78 -7.90 -19.98
CA ALA A 182 -5.40 -8.66 -21.17
C ALA A 182 -6.00 -10.07 -21.15
N CYS A 183 -6.43 -10.57 -22.31
CA CYS A 183 -6.79 -11.97 -22.47
C CYS A 183 -5.50 -12.78 -22.70
N ILE A 184 -5.17 -13.67 -21.77
CA ILE A 184 -3.94 -14.46 -21.77
C ILE A 184 -4.28 -15.93 -22.07
N ALA A 185 -3.57 -16.54 -23.02
CA ALA A 185 -3.62 -17.97 -23.28
C ALA A 185 -2.28 -18.58 -22.84
N VAL A 186 -2.33 -19.56 -21.93
CA VAL A 186 -1.14 -20.26 -21.44
C VAL A 186 -0.94 -21.53 -22.28
N MET A 187 -0.07 -21.44 -23.28
CA MET A 187 0.27 -22.54 -24.18
C MET A 187 1.65 -22.31 -24.80
N ALA A 188 2.31 -23.38 -25.24
CA ALA A 188 3.51 -23.26 -26.07
C ALA A 188 3.10 -22.96 -27.52
N TYR A 189 3.56 -21.83 -28.07
CA TYR A 189 3.19 -21.42 -29.43
C TYR A 189 4.39 -20.84 -30.19
N SER A 190 4.64 -21.35 -31.39
CA SER A 190 5.68 -20.89 -32.35
C SER A 190 7.14 -20.94 -31.91
N GLY A 191 7.44 -21.20 -30.62
CA GLY A 191 8.79 -21.29 -30.08
C GLY A 191 9.49 -19.94 -29.86
N TYR A 192 8.80 -18.83 -30.10
CA TYR A 192 9.27 -17.47 -29.78
C TYR A 192 8.89 -17.02 -28.35
N ASP A 193 8.34 -17.92 -27.55
CA ASP A 193 7.91 -17.77 -26.15
C ASP A 193 8.90 -18.42 -25.16
N ILE A 194 10.16 -18.61 -25.57
CA ILE A 194 11.24 -19.10 -24.70
C ILE A 194 11.77 -18.01 -23.77
N GLU A 195 12.30 -18.40 -22.61
CA GLU A 195 13.01 -17.50 -21.66
C GLU A 195 12.27 -16.19 -21.34
N ASP A 196 11.07 -16.29 -20.77
CA ASP A 196 10.20 -15.17 -20.36
C ASP A 196 9.67 -14.27 -21.51
N ALA A 197 9.89 -14.65 -22.77
CA ALA A 197 9.30 -13.95 -23.91
C ALA A 197 7.78 -14.18 -23.99
N VAL A 198 7.05 -13.14 -24.42
CA VAL A 198 5.60 -13.18 -24.62
C VAL A 198 5.23 -12.78 -26.04
N ILE A 199 4.30 -13.52 -26.64
CA ILE A 199 3.80 -13.25 -27.98
C ILE A 199 2.55 -12.36 -27.87
N LEU A 200 2.57 -11.23 -28.55
CA LEU A 200 1.47 -10.27 -28.55
C LEU A 200 0.65 -10.34 -29.85
N ASN A 201 -0.66 -10.15 -29.73
CA ASN A 201 -1.54 -10.04 -30.88
C ASN A 201 -1.37 -8.67 -31.56
N LYS A 202 -0.82 -8.66 -32.78
CA LYS A 202 -0.64 -7.46 -33.60
C LYS A 202 -1.93 -6.64 -33.74
N ALA A 203 -3.06 -7.29 -33.99
CA ALA A 203 -4.34 -6.60 -34.15
C ALA A 203 -4.82 -5.92 -32.86
N SER A 204 -4.38 -6.37 -31.68
CA SER A 204 -4.67 -5.68 -30.41
C SER A 204 -3.80 -4.44 -30.22
N ILE A 205 -2.51 -4.53 -30.61
CA ILE A 205 -1.58 -3.38 -30.59
C ILE A 205 -2.07 -2.28 -31.53
N ASP A 206 -2.46 -2.64 -32.75
CA ASP A 206 -2.99 -1.68 -33.74
C ASP A 206 -4.25 -0.96 -33.24
N ARG A 207 -5.03 -1.59 -32.36
CA ARG A 207 -6.21 -1.01 -31.69
C ARG A 207 -5.90 -0.21 -30.43
N GLY A 208 -4.63 -0.15 -30.00
CA GLY A 208 -4.19 0.69 -28.89
C GLY A 208 -3.88 -0.05 -27.57
N PHE A 209 -3.76 -1.38 -27.59
CA PHE A 209 -3.27 -2.12 -26.42
C PHE A 209 -1.82 -1.71 -26.09
N GLY A 210 -1.56 -1.34 -24.83
CA GLY A 210 -0.25 -0.90 -24.36
C GLY A 210 0.19 0.49 -24.85
N ARG A 211 -0.69 1.27 -25.49
CA ARG A 211 -0.31 2.59 -26.01
C ARG A 211 -0.08 3.59 -24.87
N CYS A 212 1.11 4.17 -24.86
CA CYS A 212 1.54 5.17 -23.88
C CYS A 212 2.01 6.46 -24.55
N MET A 213 2.01 7.55 -23.79
CA MET A 213 2.53 8.85 -24.17
C MET A 213 3.68 9.22 -23.25
N VAL A 214 4.75 9.75 -23.84
CA VAL A 214 5.93 10.24 -23.11
C VAL A 214 6.00 11.75 -23.25
N LEU A 215 5.85 12.47 -22.14
CA LEU A 215 6.00 13.93 -22.09
C LEU A 215 7.39 14.25 -21.52
N LYS A 216 8.22 14.97 -22.26
CA LYS A 216 9.56 15.35 -21.84
C LYS A 216 9.74 16.85 -21.83
N LYS A 217 10.13 17.40 -20.69
CA LYS A 217 10.42 18.82 -20.52
C LYS A 217 11.89 19.11 -20.79
N HIS A 218 12.12 20.18 -21.55
CA HIS A 218 13.43 20.79 -21.71
C HIS A 218 13.34 22.23 -21.21
N MET A 219 14.24 22.61 -20.31
CA MET A 219 14.27 23.94 -19.71
C MET A 219 15.67 24.51 -19.84
N THR A 220 15.75 25.73 -20.35
CA THR A 220 17.00 26.49 -20.47
C THR A 220 16.84 27.82 -19.78
N SER A 221 17.79 28.18 -18.92
CA SER A 221 17.87 29.49 -18.28
C SER A 221 18.71 30.44 -19.13
N VAL A 222 18.21 31.64 -19.39
CA VAL A 222 19.00 32.71 -19.99
C VAL A 222 19.75 33.42 -18.88
N LYS A 223 21.07 33.23 -18.77
CA LYS A 223 21.88 33.81 -17.69
C LYS A 223 22.46 35.15 -18.09
N ARG A 224 22.63 36.03 -17.10
CA ARG A 224 23.41 37.27 -17.21
C ARG A 224 24.69 37.08 -16.41
N TYR A 225 25.82 37.42 -17.02
CA TYR A 225 27.15 37.24 -16.45
C TYR A 225 27.66 38.54 -15.82
N ALA A 226 28.67 38.43 -14.96
CA ALA A 226 29.24 39.58 -14.23
C ALA A 226 29.90 40.61 -15.14
N ASN A 227 30.39 40.20 -16.31
CA ASN A 227 30.95 41.06 -17.35
C ASN A 227 29.89 41.79 -18.19
N LEU A 228 28.64 41.87 -17.70
CA LEU A 228 27.48 42.47 -18.37
C LEU A 228 27.02 41.77 -19.66
N THR A 229 27.60 40.63 -20.05
CA THR A 229 27.07 39.82 -21.16
C THR A 229 25.87 39.00 -20.73
N MET A 230 25.06 38.54 -21.68
CA MET A 230 23.92 37.68 -21.42
C MET A 230 23.74 36.65 -22.53
N ASP A 231 23.21 35.48 -22.17
CA ASP A 231 22.75 34.50 -23.14
C ASP A 231 21.60 35.09 -23.98
N ARG A 232 21.45 34.63 -25.22
CA ARG A 232 20.35 35.04 -26.10
C ARG A 232 19.77 33.83 -26.81
N THR A 233 18.44 33.79 -26.90
CA THR A 233 17.73 32.86 -27.78
C THR A 233 17.59 33.50 -29.16
N CYS A 234 18.28 32.95 -30.16
CA CYS A 234 18.21 33.43 -31.54
C CYS A 234 17.19 32.61 -32.34
N GLY A 235 16.62 33.21 -33.39
CA GLY A 235 15.82 32.49 -34.38
C GLY A 235 16.65 31.50 -35.20
N PRO A 236 16.00 30.68 -36.06
CA PRO A 236 16.72 29.80 -36.97
C PRO A 236 17.65 30.62 -37.86
N PRO A 237 18.87 30.14 -38.13
CA PRO A 237 19.81 30.87 -38.97
C PRO A 237 19.34 30.86 -40.43
N ASP A 238 19.65 31.93 -41.17
CA ASP A 238 19.23 32.07 -42.58
C ASP A 238 19.89 30.96 -43.44
N PRO A 239 19.09 30.12 -44.13
CA PRO A 239 19.63 29.05 -44.97
C PRO A 239 20.56 29.55 -46.07
N SER A 240 20.42 30.80 -46.52
CA SER A 240 21.25 31.41 -47.56
C SER A 240 22.66 31.77 -47.11
N LEU A 241 22.93 31.75 -45.80
CA LEU A 241 24.25 32.04 -45.21
C LEU A 241 25.10 30.79 -44.97
N PHE A 242 24.59 29.59 -45.28
CA PHE A 242 25.37 28.36 -45.25
C PHE A 242 25.78 27.95 -46.67
N PRO A 243 27.08 27.64 -46.91
CA PRO A 243 27.57 27.19 -48.21
C PRO A 243 27.06 25.81 -48.61
#